data_AF-A0A669FBT0-F1
#
_entry.id   AF-A0A669FBT0-F1
#
_cell.length_a   1.000
_cell.length_b   1.000
_cell.length_c   1.000
_cell.angle_alpha   90.00
_cell.angle_beta   90.00
_cell.angle_gamma   90.00
#
_symmetry.space_group_name_H-M   'P 1'
#
loop_
_entity.id
_entity.type
_entity.pdbx_description
1 polymer ?
#
loop_
_entity_poly.entity_id
_entity_poly.type
_entity_poly.pdbx_seq_one_letter_code
_entity_poly.pdbx_strand_id
1 'polypeptide(L)'
;MPDNYTSEQSWDARLLMERCRAVKSPDISAHLAGTKKVQQVLARPGVLERFFPDQPQAVQQIRATFLAGKKDGGGKDVQCFSLVFGRWSKRDWLVAVSNVSLFFVFLQADMVINECVGHLLRTKSSGHSDGGVAAGVTVLDNPLLF
;
A
#
# COMPACT_ATOMS: atom_id res chain seq x y z
N MET A 1 -13.70 5.14 0.05
CA MET A 1 -14.66 5.06 -1.07
C MET A 1 -16.09 4.95 -0.54
N PRO A 2 -16.63 6.00 0.11
CA PRO A 2 -18.06 6.04 0.42
C PRO A 2 -18.92 6.09 -0.86
N ASP A 3 -18.39 6.71 -1.92
CA ASP A 3 -19.12 6.97 -3.18
C ASP A 3 -19.55 5.70 -3.94
N ASN A 4 -18.96 4.54 -3.62
CA ASN A 4 -19.39 3.24 -4.18
C ASN A 4 -20.63 2.68 -3.48
N TYR A 5 -21.05 3.26 -2.35
CA TYR A 5 -22.15 2.80 -1.52
C TYR A 5 -23.20 3.91 -1.43
N THR A 6 -23.88 4.16 -2.55
CA THR A 6 -24.85 5.25 -2.71
C THR A 6 -26.20 4.97 -2.06
N SER A 7 -26.45 3.75 -1.59
CA SER A 7 -27.70 3.35 -0.94
C SER A 7 -27.49 2.24 0.09
N GLU A 8 -28.47 2.07 0.99
CA GLU A 8 -28.50 0.97 1.96
C GLU A 8 -28.44 -0.41 1.30
N GLN A 9 -29.05 -0.57 0.12
CA GLN A 9 -29.01 -1.85 -0.60
C GLN A 9 -27.57 -2.26 -0.98
N SER A 10 -26.69 -1.30 -1.27
CA SER A 10 -25.26 -1.57 -1.53
C SER A 10 -24.54 -2.07 -0.28
N TRP A 11 -24.93 -1.58 0.91
CA TRP A 11 -24.43 -2.08 2.19
C TRP A 11 -24.98 -3.47 2.51
N ASP A 12 -26.26 -3.71 2.28
CA ASP A 12 -26.89 -5.04 2.45
C ASP A 12 -26.23 -6.08 1.55
N ALA A 13 -25.97 -5.75 0.29
CA ALA A 13 -25.27 -6.62 -0.64
C ALA A 13 -23.84 -6.94 -0.15
N ARG A 14 -23.11 -5.92 0.34
CA ARG A 14 -21.78 -6.15 0.92
C ARG A 14 -21.85 -7.05 2.15
N LEU A 15 -22.80 -6.82 3.05
CA LEU A 15 -22.99 -7.64 4.24
C LEU A 15 -23.32 -9.09 3.88
N LEU A 16 -24.18 -9.31 2.88
CA LEU A 16 -24.52 -10.63 2.37
C LEU A 16 -23.27 -11.35 1.83
N MET A 17 -22.46 -10.66 1.02
CA MET A 17 -21.20 -11.22 0.49
C MET A 17 -20.21 -11.57 1.61
N GLU A 18 -20.07 -10.74 2.63
CA GLU A 18 -19.16 -11.03 3.75
C GLU A 18 -19.64 -12.24 4.58
N ARG A 19 -20.96 -12.38 4.77
CA ARG A 19 -21.57 -13.48 5.54
C ARG A 19 -21.65 -14.80 4.79
N CYS A 20 -21.51 -14.80 3.47
CA CYS A 20 -21.60 -16.03 2.69
C CYS A 20 -20.31 -16.86 2.78
N ARG A 21 -20.40 -18.13 2.36
CA ARG A 21 -19.27 -19.08 2.34
C ARG A 21 -18.28 -18.87 1.19
N ALA A 22 -18.52 -17.89 0.31
CA ALA A 22 -17.57 -17.59 -0.76
C ALA A 22 -16.23 -17.13 -0.17
N VAL A 23 -15.15 -17.37 -0.92
CA VAL A 23 -13.84 -16.74 -0.65
C VAL A 23 -13.89 -15.31 -1.14
N LYS A 24 -13.47 -14.35 -0.30
CA LYS A 24 -13.45 -12.92 -0.63
C LYS A 24 -12.01 -12.49 -0.89
N SER A 25 -11.81 -11.56 -1.82
CA SER A 25 -10.50 -11.02 -2.17
C SER A 25 -10.59 -9.50 -2.37
N PRO A 26 -10.41 -8.69 -1.32
CA PRO A 26 -10.22 -9.05 0.10
C PRO A 26 -11.55 -9.25 0.84
N ASP A 27 -11.53 -9.94 2.00
CA ASP A 27 -12.62 -9.86 2.99
C ASP A 27 -12.59 -8.55 3.78
N ILE A 28 -13.58 -8.31 4.64
CA ILE A 28 -13.66 -7.07 5.43
C ILE A 28 -12.47 -6.87 6.38
N SER A 29 -11.90 -7.94 6.94
CA SER A 29 -10.75 -7.86 7.85
C SER A 29 -9.49 -7.42 7.12
N ALA A 30 -9.20 -8.06 5.98
CA ALA A 30 -8.09 -7.71 5.11
C ALA A 30 -8.24 -6.30 4.52
N HIS A 31 -9.47 -5.88 4.20
CA HIS A 31 -9.76 -4.50 3.79
C HIS A 31 -9.36 -3.50 4.90
N LEU A 32 -9.79 -3.73 6.15
CA LEU A 32 -9.49 -2.84 7.27
C LEU A 32 -8.00 -2.84 7.63
N ALA A 33 -7.32 -3.98 7.49
CA ALA A 33 -5.88 -4.09 7.70
C ALA A 33 -5.09 -3.17 6.75
N GLY A 34 -5.60 -2.91 5.54
CA GLY A 34 -5.00 -2.00 4.57
C GLY A 34 -5.17 -0.50 4.87
N THR A 35 -5.86 -0.13 5.95
CA THR A 35 -6.09 1.29 6.27
C THR A 35 -4.83 2.00 6.76
N LYS A 36 -4.73 3.31 6.47
CA LYS A 36 -3.64 4.17 6.97
C LYS A 36 -3.55 4.19 8.49
N LYS A 37 -4.67 4.01 9.18
CA LYS A 37 -4.68 3.93 10.64
C LYS A 37 -3.97 2.66 11.13
N VAL A 38 -4.24 1.51 10.53
CA VAL A 38 -3.56 0.26 10.87
C VAL A 38 -2.07 0.38 10.55
N GLN A 39 -1.71 0.91 9.38
CA GLN A 39 -0.32 1.19 9.02
C GLN A 39 0.40 2.06 10.08
N GLN A 40 -0.26 3.13 10.56
CA GLN A 40 0.28 3.99 11.61
C GLN A 40 0.46 3.25 12.95
N VAL A 41 -0.50 2.40 13.32
CA VAL A 41 -0.45 1.66 14.58
C VAL A 41 0.64 0.59 14.56
N LEU A 42 0.82 -0.12 13.43
CA LEU A 42 1.88 -1.12 13.25
C LEU A 42 3.29 -0.52 13.37
N ALA A 43 3.47 0.76 13.04
CA ALA A 43 4.75 1.44 13.19
C ALA A 43 5.16 1.67 14.65
N ARG A 44 4.24 1.58 15.62
CA ARG A 44 4.55 1.81 17.04
C ARG A 44 5.50 0.74 17.59
N PRO A 45 6.42 1.10 18.52
CA PRO A 45 7.26 0.12 19.22
C PRO A 45 6.41 -0.94 19.92
N GLY A 46 6.80 -2.22 19.82
CA GLY A 46 6.14 -3.34 20.50
C GLY A 46 4.81 -3.80 19.91
N VAL A 47 4.30 -3.17 18.84
CA VAL A 47 3.04 -3.60 18.18
C VAL A 47 3.31 -4.67 17.13
N LEU A 48 4.31 -4.46 16.27
CA LEU A 48 4.63 -5.40 15.20
C LEU A 48 5.10 -6.75 15.76
N GLU A 49 5.84 -6.73 16.86
CA GLU A 49 6.36 -7.89 17.58
C GLU A 49 5.23 -8.83 18.06
N ARG A 50 4.02 -8.33 18.27
CA ARG A 50 2.85 -9.16 18.65
C ARG A 50 2.36 -10.04 17.52
N PHE A 51 2.59 -9.65 16.27
CA PHE A 51 2.20 -10.40 15.08
C PHE A 51 3.32 -11.35 14.59
N PHE A 52 4.55 -11.13 15.06
CA PHE A 52 5.74 -11.87 14.64
C PHE A 52 6.61 -12.26 15.86
N PRO A 53 6.06 -13.00 16.85
CA PRO A 53 6.74 -13.23 18.13
C PRO A 53 8.09 -13.95 17.99
N ASP A 54 8.18 -14.89 17.05
CA ASP A 54 9.38 -15.73 16.86
C ASP A 54 10.19 -15.34 15.62
N GLN A 55 9.93 -14.17 15.03
CA GLN A 55 10.53 -13.73 13.77
C GLN A 55 11.16 -12.32 13.88
N PRO A 56 12.18 -12.13 14.73
CA PRO A 56 12.80 -10.82 14.95
C PRO A 56 13.44 -10.23 13.68
N GLN A 57 13.96 -11.07 12.80
CA GLN A 57 14.53 -10.62 11.51
C GLN A 57 13.46 -10.04 10.59
N ALA A 58 12.28 -10.67 10.50
CA ALA A 58 11.16 -10.15 9.72
C ALA A 58 10.66 -8.81 10.29
N VAL A 59 10.56 -8.71 11.62
CA VAL A 59 10.23 -7.44 12.30
C VAL A 59 11.22 -6.34 11.92
N GLN A 60 12.53 -6.62 11.94
CA GLN A 60 13.56 -5.67 11.56
C GLN A 60 13.43 -5.22 10.10
N GLN A 61 13.23 -6.16 9.17
CA GLN A 61 13.06 -5.88 7.74
C GLN A 61 11.82 -5.00 7.48
N ILE A 62 10.68 -5.34 8.08
CA ILE A 62 9.45 -4.55 7.95
C ILE A 62 9.65 -3.15 8.54
N ARG A 63 10.24 -3.05 9.74
CA ARG A 63 10.52 -1.75 10.37
C ARG A 63 11.45 -0.87 9.53
N ALA A 64 12.41 -1.45 8.82
CA ALA A 64 13.30 -0.71 7.93
C ALA A 64 12.56 -0.04 6.75
N THR A 65 11.36 -0.52 6.40
CA THR A 65 10.53 0.12 5.35
C THR A 65 9.64 1.26 5.87
N PHE A 66 9.48 1.39 7.19
CA PHE A 66 8.69 2.46 7.77
C PHE A 66 9.48 3.77 7.80
N LEU A 67 8.86 4.87 7.36
CA LEU A 67 9.42 6.20 7.56
C LEU A 67 9.19 6.65 9.01
N ALA A 68 10.20 7.29 9.61
CA ALA A 68 10.05 7.93 10.90
C ALA A 68 9.18 9.18 10.77
N GLY A 69 7.90 9.09 11.18
CA GLY A 69 7.05 10.27 11.33
C GLY A 69 7.48 11.06 12.57
N LYS A 70 7.84 12.35 12.41
CA LYS A 70 7.94 13.27 13.57
C LYS A 70 6.59 13.34 14.28
N LYS A 71 6.60 13.23 15.62
CA LYS A 71 5.45 13.52 16.47
C LYS A 71 5.29 15.03 16.59
N ASP A 72 4.60 15.65 15.64
CA ASP A 72 4.01 16.97 15.87
C ASP A 72 2.48 16.79 15.79
N GLY A 73 1.76 17.31 16.78
CA GLY A 73 0.35 17.05 17.10
C GLY A 73 -0.71 17.46 16.06
N GLY A 74 -0.58 17.01 14.82
CA GLY A 74 -1.58 17.09 13.77
C GLY A 74 -1.33 15.95 12.79
N GLY A 75 -2.31 15.08 12.59
CA GLY A 75 -2.18 13.85 11.81
C GLY A 75 -1.50 14.08 10.46
N LYS A 76 -0.35 13.43 10.24
CA LYS A 76 0.27 13.29 8.93
C LYS A 76 0.63 11.83 8.69
N ASP A 77 0.36 11.41 7.47
CA ASP A 77 0.38 10.03 7.00
C ASP A 77 1.73 9.33 7.21
N VAL A 78 1.67 8.06 7.62
CA VAL A 78 2.77 7.14 7.39
C VAL A 78 2.80 6.83 5.89
N GLN A 79 3.65 7.54 5.16
CA GLN A 79 3.93 7.23 3.77
C GLN A 79 5.02 6.14 3.72
N CYS A 80 4.80 5.14 2.85
CA CYS A 80 5.83 4.15 2.51
C CYS A 80 6.51 4.67 1.25
N PHE A 81 7.83 4.88 1.33
CA PHE A 81 8.80 5.27 0.29
C PHE A 81 8.32 5.92 -1.01
N SER A 82 8.85 7.13 -1.29
CA SER A 82 9.12 7.61 -2.65
C SER A 82 10.62 7.54 -2.92
N LEU A 83 11.07 6.74 -3.90
CA LEU A 83 12.46 6.79 -4.37
C LEU A 83 12.52 7.79 -5.54
N VAL A 84 13.25 8.89 -5.35
CA VAL A 84 13.48 9.86 -6.43
C VAL A 84 14.57 9.32 -7.34
N PHE A 85 14.21 8.81 -8.51
CA PHE A 85 15.15 8.55 -9.60
C PHE A 85 14.97 9.62 -10.68
N GLY A 86 16.00 10.44 -10.90
CA GLY A 86 16.02 11.40 -11.99
C GLY A 86 16.22 10.71 -13.33
N ARG A 87 15.19 10.68 -14.18
CA ARG A 87 15.31 10.20 -15.57
C ARG A 87 15.43 11.39 -16.52
N TRP A 88 16.47 11.39 -17.35
CA TRP A 88 16.74 12.44 -18.34
C TRP A 88 15.98 12.14 -19.64
N SER A 89 15.10 13.06 -20.08
CA SER A 89 14.48 13.02 -21.42
C SER A 89 14.61 14.38 -22.11
N LYS A 90 14.97 14.36 -23.39
CA LYS A 90 15.59 15.46 -24.15
C LYS A 90 14.68 16.62 -24.56
N ARG A 91 13.48 16.81 -23.99
CA ARG A 91 12.55 17.86 -24.49
C ARG A 91 11.82 18.74 -23.49
N ASP A 92 11.81 18.46 -22.20
CA ASP A 92 11.30 19.37 -21.16
C ASP A 92 12.00 19.04 -19.83
N TRP A 93 12.49 20.05 -19.10
CA TRP A 93 13.28 19.90 -17.86
C TRP A 93 12.40 19.48 -16.66
N LEU A 94 11.84 18.28 -16.71
CA LEU A 94 10.98 17.74 -15.66
C LEU A 94 11.77 16.80 -14.74
N VAL A 95 11.90 17.18 -13.47
CA VAL A 95 12.33 16.26 -12.42
C VAL A 95 11.19 15.27 -12.17
N ALA A 96 11.50 13.98 -12.16
CA ALA A 96 10.52 12.92 -11.94
C ALA A 96 10.78 12.17 -10.62
N VAL A 97 9.71 11.63 -10.05
CA VAL A 97 9.73 10.77 -8.86
C VAL A 97 9.01 9.48 -9.21
N SER A 98 9.63 8.35 -8.85
CA SER A 98 9.07 7.03 -9.11
C SER A 98 8.69 6.32 -7.82
N ASN A 99 7.62 5.53 -7.88
CA ASN A 99 7.16 4.70 -6.78
C ASN A 99 7.10 3.25 -7.28
N VAL A 100 7.85 2.37 -6.62
CA VAL A 100 7.80 0.93 -6.85
C VAL A 100 6.77 0.33 -5.91
N SER A 101 5.90 -0.54 -6.42
CA SER A 101 4.97 -1.33 -5.63
C SER A 101 5.19 -2.80 -5.96
N LEU A 102 5.16 -3.67 -4.94
CA LEU A 102 5.21 -5.12 -5.10
C LEU A 102 3.79 -5.69 -4.95
N PHE A 103 3.43 -6.67 -5.78
CA PHE A 103 2.18 -7.40 -5.66
C PHE A 103 2.41 -8.76 -5.04
N PHE A 104 1.61 -9.06 -4.03
CA PHE A 104 1.63 -10.34 -3.34
C PHE A 104 0.27 -11.03 -3.46
N VAL A 105 0.30 -12.36 -3.61
CA VAL A 105 -0.90 -13.21 -3.58
C VAL A 105 -0.84 -14.08 -2.33
N PHE A 106 -1.92 -14.02 -1.54
CA PHE A 106 -2.06 -14.80 -0.31
C PHE A 106 -3.33 -15.65 -0.37
N LEU A 107 -3.26 -16.90 0.07
CA LEU A 107 -4.42 -17.77 0.27
C LEU A 107 -4.39 -18.39 1.67
N GLN A 108 -5.25 -17.86 2.56
CA GLN A 108 -5.25 -18.16 3.99
C GLN A 108 -6.34 -19.18 4.36
N ALA A 109 -6.28 -20.38 3.76
CA ALA A 109 -6.96 -21.56 4.32
C ALA A 109 -6.04 -22.34 5.26
N ASP A 110 -4.72 -22.25 5.03
CA ASP A 110 -3.60 -22.72 5.87
C ASP A 110 -2.28 -22.07 5.40
N MET A 111 -2.32 -20.80 4.96
CA MET A 111 -1.20 -20.12 4.26
C MET A 111 -0.67 -20.93 3.06
N VAL A 112 -1.57 -21.37 2.18
CA VAL A 112 -1.26 -22.26 1.05
C VAL A 112 -0.40 -21.54 0.00
N ILE A 113 -0.59 -20.23 -0.15
CA ILE A 113 0.15 -19.38 -1.10
C ILE A 113 0.53 -18.10 -0.37
N ASN A 114 1.80 -17.70 -0.49
CA ASN A 114 2.33 -16.41 -0.05
C ASN A 114 3.49 -16.05 -0.98
N GLU A 115 3.17 -15.47 -2.13
CA GLU A 115 4.12 -15.25 -3.21
C GLU A 115 4.14 -13.80 -3.68
N CYS A 116 5.33 -13.27 -3.95
CA CYS A 116 5.51 -12.02 -4.69
C CYS A 116 5.38 -12.34 -6.18
N VAL A 117 4.32 -11.85 -6.82
CA VAL A 117 3.97 -12.21 -8.21
C VAL A 117 4.33 -11.14 -9.24
N GLY A 118 4.81 -9.97 -8.79
CA GLY A 118 5.20 -8.92 -9.70
C GLY A 118 5.40 -7.56 -9.03
N HIS A 119 5.64 -6.56 -9.88
CA HIS A 119 5.86 -5.19 -9.46
C HIS A 119 5.17 -4.21 -10.41
N LEU A 120 4.98 -2.97 -9.93
CA LEU A 120 4.54 -1.83 -10.73
C LEU A 120 5.40 -0.63 -10.42
N LEU A 121 6.03 -0.07 -11.45
CA LEU A 121 6.68 1.23 -11.35
C LEU A 121 5.73 2.30 -11.88
N ARG A 122 5.50 3.34 -11.06
CA ARG A 122 4.73 4.53 -11.45
C ARG A 122 5.60 5.75 -11.32
N THR A 123 5.68 6.54 -12.38
CA THR A 123 6.51 7.75 -12.45
C THR A 123 5.61 8.97 -12.60
N LYS A 124 5.90 10.04 -11.85
CA LYS A 124 5.25 11.35 -11.98
C LYS A 124 6.29 12.47 -12.00
N SER A 125 5.88 13.64 -12.46
CA SER A 125 6.63 14.88 -12.21
C SER A 125 6.71 15.16 -10.70
N SER A 126 7.86 15.64 -10.24
CA SER A 126 8.12 15.98 -8.84
C SER A 126 7.24 17.13 -8.33
N GLY A 127 6.70 17.96 -9.24
CA GLY A 127 5.82 19.07 -8.89
C GLY A 127 4.41 18.66 -8.44
N HIS A 128 4.02 17.38 -8.61
CA HIS A 128 2.70 16.90 -8.20
C HIS A 128 2.75 16.26 -6.81
N SER A 129 1.91 16.74 -5.88
CA SER A 129 1.74 16.15 -4.55
C SER A 129 1.05 14.78 -4.60
N ASP A 130 0.00 14.66 -5.41
CA ASP A 130 -0.78 13.43 -5.55
C ASP A 130 -0.20 12.49 -6.62
N GLY A 131 -0.81 11.31 -6.75
CA GLY A 131 -0.45 10.33 -7.76
C GLY A 131 -1.66 9.50 -8.17
N GLY A 132 -1.49 8.66 -9.19
CA GLY A 132 -2.54 7.79 -9.69
C GLY A 132 -2.57 7.79 -11.20
N VAL A 133 -2.56 6.58 -11.77
CA VAL A 133 -2.63 6.40 -13.22
C VAL A 133 -4.05 6.73 -13.70
N ALA A 134 -5.07 6.22 -12.99
CA ALA A 134 -6.47 6.50 -13.29
C ALA A 134 -6.86 7.98 -13.11
N ALA A 135 -6.13 8.73 -12.27
CA ALA A 135 -6.30 10.16 -12.08
C ALA A 135 -5.56 11.01 -13.14
N GLY A 136 -4.80 10.38 -14.04
CA GLY A 136 -4.01 11.08 -15.08
C GLY A 136 -2.73 11.75 -14.58
N VAL A 137 -2.29 11.48 -13.34
CA VAL A 137 -1.14 12.17 -12.70
C VAL A 137 0.18 11.40 -12.86
N THR A 138 0.13 10.07 -12.86
CA THR A 138 1.32 9.21 -12.99
C THR A 138 1.26 8.37 -14.26
N VAL A 139 2.40 8.11 -14.88
CA VAL A 139 2.55 7.16 -15.99
C VAL A 139 3.11 5.83 -15.50
N LEU A 140 2.81 4.75 -16.23
CA LEU A 140 3.44 3.45 -16.03
C LEU A 140 4.88 3.46 -16.55
N ASP A 141 5.77 2.76 -15.86
CA ASP A 141 7.19 2.70 -16.19
C ASP A 141 7.76 1.29 -15.85
N ASN A 142 9.03 1.05 -16.16
CA ASN A 142 9.75 -0.18 -15.82
C ASN A 142 11.04 0.12 -15.06
N PRO A 143 11.38 -0.66 -14.01
CA PRO A 143 12.64 -0.51 -13.32
C PRO A 143 13.80 -0.97 -14.21
N LEU A 144 14.83 -0.15 -14.32
CA LEU A 144 16.12 -0.55 -14.88
C LEU A 144 17.03 -0.93 -13.71
N LEU A 145 17.40 -2.21 -13.64
CA LEU A 145 18.32 -2.73 -12.62
C LEU A 145 19.76 -2.50 -13.09
N PHE A 146 20.60 -1.95 -12.22
CA PHE A 146 22.02 -1.66 -12.45
C PHE A 146 22.88 -2.22 -11.32
#